data_AF-A0A0L8RWB7-F1
#
_entry.id   AF-A0A0L8RWB7-F1
#
_cell.length_a   1.000
_cell.length_b   1.000
_cell.length_c   1.000
_cell.angle_alpha   90.00
_cell.angle_beta   90.00
_cell.angle_gamma   90.00
#
_symmetry.space_group_name_H-M   'P 1'
#
loop_
_entity.id
_entity.type
_entity.pdbx_description
1 polymer ?
#
loop_
_entity_poly.entity_id
_entity_poly.type
_entity_poly.pdbx_seq_one_letter_code
_entity_poly.pdbx_strand_id
1 'polypeptide(L)'
;MNRNKESQHNNNDIEESIVQGLMEKYQKPPNEYLASSKQLIESSRRKLDRKVMDEIFKSSSQYYPQLKVIDLAIPVQHEVVHISPSVARDMLKFSKRGSINTDLSNRRVNRSAVKKFAEDMNEGRWCLTGEPIIIGHDGEILDGHTRLEAASKSNYGFIAIIIWGISDALAFAHTDTGNIRSRANVLEMAGVSVDAKVLSQVAMLSKAFDMTMNPYAFRGTQGTSFKPAEILDYVQGRDELALSVNKISSLAKEHKQQIQAPQATLAFAHYLINEKLKSYEGDELPITPDIYIANIISGLGQTSTESIEYKVRDYLESIRKESTSYALLCRLSCIFKGWNMYMGIPVVGKKVSVRRVANFIKNEEGERVPAKAAGNIKEAFTIPFIEPGKTPHKVKKRAAMKQVN
;
A
#
# COMPACT_ATOMS: atom_id res chain seq x y z
N MET A 1 -24.08 -27.99 21.82
CA MET A 1 -23.98 -28.28 20.37
C MET A 1 -24.36 -27.09 19.46
N ASN A 2 -25.04 -26.04 19.94
CA ASN A 2 -25.44 -24.89 19.08
C ASN A 2 -24.49 -23.67 19.07
N ARG A 3 -23.57 -23.50 20.03
CA ARG A 3 -22.66 -22.33 20.04
C ARG A 3 -21.56 -22.35 18.98
N ASN A 4 -21.17 -23.52 18.48
CA ASN A 4 -20.12 -23.64 17.46
C ASN A 4 -20.63 -23.39 16.03
N LYS A 5 -21.95 -23.51 15.78
CA LYS A 5 -22.55 -23.20 14.47
C LYS A 5 -22.80 -21.71 14.30
N GLU A 6 -23.21 -21.00 15.37
CA GLU A 6 -23.39 -19.54 15.35
C GLU A 6 -22.05 -18.79 15.22
N SER A 7 -20.95 -19.29 15.79
CA SER A 7 -19.62 -18.67 15.64
C SER A 7 -19.01 -18.89 14.25
N GLN A 8 -19.35 -19.99 13.57
CA GLN A 8 -18.92 -20.25 12.20
C GLN A 8 -19.73 -19.44 11.17
N HIS A 9 -21.03 -19.25 11.42
CA HIS A 9 -21.89 -18.43 10.54
C HIS A 9 -21.54 -16.94 10.62
N ASN A 10 -21.28 -16.41 11.83
CA ASN A 10 -20.85 -15.01 12.02
C ASN A 10 -19.46 -14.70 11.44
N ASN A 11 -18.54 -15.68 11.35
CA ASN A 11 -17.23 -15.45 10.73
C ASN A 11 -17.35 -15.33 9.20
N ASN A 12 -18.20 -16.15 8.56
CA ASN A 12 -18.41 -16.10 7.11
C ASN A 12 -19.08 -14.79 6.66
N ASP A 13 -20.03 -14.25 7.43
CA ASP A 13 -20.69 -12.97 7.11
C ASP A 13 -19.75 -11.76 7.29
N ILE A 14 -18.75 -11.87 8.18
CA ILE A 14 -17.68 -10.87 8.33
C ILE A 14 -16.66 -11.01 7.19
N GLU A 15 -16.37 -12.23 6.73
CA GLU A 15 -15.47 -12.50 5.61
C GLU A 15 -16.01 -11.94 4.28
N GLU A 16 -17.32 -12.04 4.00
CA GLU A 16 -17.95 -11.46 2.80
C GLU A 16 -18.09 -9.93 2.88
N SER A 17 -18.27 -9.35 4.07
CA SER A 17 -18.54 -7.91 4.27
C SER A 17 -17.29 -7.02 4.17
N ILE A 18 -16.09 -7.56 4.44
CA ILE A 18 -14.86 -6.77 4.55
C ILE A 18 -14.43 -6.14 3.21
N VAL A 19 -14.76 -6.76 2.07
CA VAL A 19 -14.28 -6.33 0.75
C VAL A 19 -15.39 -5.88 -0.20
N GLN A 20 -16.58 -6.48 -0.14
CA GLN A 20 -17.63 -6.26 -1.14
C GLN A 20 -18.22 -4.84 -1.10
N GLY A 21 -18.41 -4.26 0.09
CA GLY A 21 -19.21 -3.03 0.27
C GLY A 21 -18.56 -1.72 -0.18
N LEU A 22 -17.28 -1.72 -0.59
CA LEU A 22 -16.50 -0.49 -0.78
C LEU A 22 -15.87 -0.34 -2.17
N MET A 23 -15.70 -1.45 -2.91
CA MET A 23 -14.94 -1.48 -4.16
C MET A 23 -15.83 -1.36 -5.43
N GLU A 24 -17.15 -1.55 -5.33
CA GLU A 24 -18.07 -1.46 -6.48
C GLU A 24 -18.04 -0.07 -7.18
N LYS A 25 -17.62 0.98 -6.47
CA LYS A 25 -17.57 2.34 -7.02
C LYS A 25 -16.34 2.64 -7.89
N TYR A 26 -15.33 1.77 -7.90
CA TYR A 26 -14.09 1.93 -8.67
C TYR A 26 -14.04 1.03 -9.92
N GLN A 27 -15.03 0.16 -10.13
CA GLN A 27 -15.19 -0.52 -11.41
C GLN A 27 -15.75 0.45 -12.45
N LYS A 28 -14.88 1.08 -13.23
CA LYS A 28 -15.28 1.56 -14.55
C LYS A 28 -14.20 1.27 -15.59
N PRO A 29 -14.58 0.74 -16.77
CA PRO A 29 -13.63 0.34 -17.80
C PRO A 29 -12.85 1.55 -18.34
N PRO A 30 -11.66 1.33 -18.92
CA PRO A 30 -10.77 2.37 -19.48
C PRO A 30 -11.37 3.23 -20.61
N ASN A 31 -12.63 3.02 -21.00
CA ASN A 31 -13.33 3.80 -22.00
C ASN A 31 -13.92 5.13 -21.47
N GLU A 32 -13.72 5.48 -20.20
CA GLU A 32 -14.20 6.75 -19.61
C GLU A 32 -13.10 7.80 -19.35
N TYR A 33 -11.83 7.55 -19.72
CA TYR A 33 -10.76 8.55 -19.58
C TYR A 33 -10.91 9.67 -20.61
N LEU A 34 -11.68 10.71 -20.27
CA LEU A 34 -11.98 11.84 -21.15
C LEU A 34 -10.69 12.52 -21.65
N ALA A 35 -9.69 12.67 -20.78
CA ALA A 35 -8.44 13.35 -21.10
C ALA A 35 -7.57 12.62 -22.14
N SER A 36 -7.78 11.31 -22.36
CA SER A 36 -7.04 10.50 -23.34
C SER A 36 -7.91 10.04 -24.52
N SER A 37 -9.13 10.56 -24.64
CA SER A 37 -10.07 10.13 -25.68
C SER A 37 -9.61 10.59 -27.08
N LYS A 38 -9.17 9.62 -27.90
CA LYS A 38 -8.84 9.87 -29.32
C LYS A 38 -10.04 10.37 -30.10
N GLN A 39 -11.23 9.84 -29.81
CA GLN A 39 -12.47 10.24 -30.46
C GLN A 39 -12.81 11.72 -30.22
N LEU A 40 -12.62 12.23 -29.00
CA LEU A 40 -12.83 13.66 -28.70
C LEU A 40 -11.83 14.55 -29.46
N ILE A 41 -10.57 14.10 -29.57
CA ILE A 41 -9.52 14.82 -30.31
C ILE A 41 -9.78 14.83 -31.82
N GLU A 42 -10.22 13.70 -32.38
CA GLU A 42 -10.50 13.54 -33.82
C GLU A 42 -11.77 14.28 -34.25
N SER A 43 -12.81 14.25 -33.42
CA SER A 43 -14.07 14.97 -33.66
C SER A 43 -13.94 16.49 -33.49
N SER A 44 -13.01 16.96 -32.67
CA SER A 44 -12.74 18.39 -32.51
C SER A 44 -12.16 19.01 -33.79
N ARG A 45 -12.93 19.97 -34.34
CA ARG A 45 -12.55 20.81 -35.49
C ARG A 45 -12.14 22.22 -35.10
N ARG A 46 -12.43 22.63 -33.87
CA ARG A 46 -12.18 23.99 -33.37
C ARG A 46 -10.75 24.10 -32.85
N LYS A 47 -10.10 25.22 -33.16
CA LYS A 47 -8.78 25.59 -32.63
C LYS A 47 -8.87 26.87 -31.82
N LEU A 48 -7.95 27.02 -30.87
CA LEU A 48 -7.84 28.21 -30.06
C LEU A 48 -7.41 29.39 -30.94
N ASP A 49 -8.08 30.54 -30.79
CA ASP A 49 -7.79 31.72 -31.59
C ASP A 49 -6.34 32.17 -31.40
N ARG A 50 -5.72 32.68 -32.46
CA ARG A 50 -4.32 33.10 -32.46
C ARG A 50 -4.07 34.23 -31.45
N LYS A 51 -5.04 35.15 -31.28
CA LYS A 51 -4.97 36.20 -30.25
C LYS A 51 -4.85 35.63 -28.83
N VAL A 52 -5.60 34.56 -28.55
CA VAL A 52 -5.55 33.88 -27.24
C VAL A 52 -4.24 33.11 -27.09
N MET A 53 -3.74 32.48 -28.16
CA MET A 53 -2.41 31.85 -28.15
C MET A 53 -1.31 32.87 -27.82
N ASP A 54 -1.39 34.08 -28.38
CA ASP A 54 -0.45 35.17 -28.13
C ASP A 54 -0.59 35.71 -26.70
N GLU A 55 -1.80 35.72 -26.14
CA GLU A 55 -2.02 36.09 -24.74
C GLU A 55 -1.38 35.08 -23.77
N ILE A 56 -1.52 33.78 -24.04
CA ILE A 56 -1.01 32.69 -23.19
C ILE A 56 0.51 32.53 -23.33
N PHE A 57 1.00 32.40 -24.56
CA PHE A 57 2.41 32.04 -24.85
C PHE A 57 3.30 33.24 -25.17
N LYS A 58 2.74 34.46 -25.23
CA LYS A 58 3.46 35.70 -25.53
C LYS A 58 4.28 35.57 -26.82
N SER A 59 5.52 36.05 -26.82
CA SER A 59 6.42 36.01 -27.98
C SER A 59 6.72 34.59 -28.48
N SER A 60 6.56 33.56 -27.63
CA SER A 60 6.78 32.16 -28.00
C SER A 60 5.61 31.56 -28.79
N SER A 61 4.43 32.20 -28.84
CA SER A 61 3.24 31.72 -29.56
C SER A 61 3.54 31.34 -31.01
N GLN A 62 4.42 32.07 -31.69
CA GLN A 62 4.79 31.81 -33.08
C GLN A 62 5.37 30.41 -33.34
N TYR A 63 6.00 29.80 -32.33
CA TYR A 63 6.61 28.48 -32.42
C TYR A 63 5.64 27.33 -32.16
N TYR A 64 4.42 27.62 -31.69
CA TYR A 64 3.43 26.60 -31.34
C TYR A 64 2.31 26.53 -32.39
N PRO A 65 1.89 25.32 -32.79
CA PRO A 65 0.65 25.16 -33.52
C PRO A 65 -0.55 25.55 -32.63
N GLN A 66 -1.61 26.09 -33.23
CA GLN A 66 -2.84 26.39 -32.49
C GLN A 66 -3.38 25.13 -31.81
N LEU A 67 -3.67 25.24 -30.52
CA LEU A 67 -4.21 24.14 -29.73
C LEU A 67 -5.63 23.80 -30.21
N LYS A 68 -5.94 22.50 -30.30
CA LYS A 68 -7.33 22.06 -30.51
C LYS A 68 -8.15 22.35 -29.26
N VAL A 69 -9.37 22.82 -29.44
CA VAL A 69 -10.30 23.01 -28.32
C VAL A 69 -11.25 21.83 -28.28
N ILE A 70 -11.30 21.15 -27.13
CA ILE A 70 -12.15 19.98 -26.93
C ILE A 70 -13.44 20.43 -26.26
N ASP A 71 -14.56 20.19 -26.93
CA ASP A 71 -15.89 20.45 -26.39
C ASP A 71 -16.36 19.20 -25.64
N LEU A 72 -16.46 19.31 -24.32
CA LEU A 72 -16.91 18.23 -23.44
C LEU A 72 -18.43 18.28 -23.28
N ALA A 73 -19.05 17.10 -23.10
CA ALA A 73 -20.49 17.01 -22.86
C ALA A 73 -20.93 17.74 -21.57
N ILE A 74 -20.08 17.69 -20.54
CA ILE A 74 -20.18 18.53 -19.34
C ILE A 74 -19.04 19.54 -19.42
N PRO A 75 -19.32 20.83 -19.68
CA PRO A 75 -18.28 21.85 -19.75
C PRO A 75 -17.56 22.02 -18.42
N VAL A 76 -16.24 22.13 -18.48
CA VAL A 76 -15.43 22.52 -17.32
C VAL A 76 -15.44 24.04 -17.22
N GLN A 77 -15.89 24.54 -16.07
CA GLN A 77 -16.01 25.97 -15.79
C GLN A 77 -15.09 26.35 -14.64
N HIS A 78 -14.73 27.63 -14.56
CA HIS A 78 -13.86 28.13 -13.50
C HIS A 78 -14.17 29.58 -13.14
N GLU A 79 -13.95 29.95 -11.89
CA GLU A 79 -14.10 31.32 -11.38
C GLU A 79 -13.09 31.62 -10.26
N VAL A 80 -12.76 32.89 -10.06
CA VAL A 80 -11.98 33.34 -8.89
C VAL A 80 -12.95 33.78 -7.80
N VAL A 81 -12.95 33.08 -6.67
CA VAL A 81 -13.92 33.28 -5.58
C VAL A 81 -13.21 33.51 -4.25
N HIS A 82 -13.85 34.27 -3.36
CA HIS A 82 -13.49 34.31 -1.96
C HIS A 82 -14.29 33.24 -1.20
N ILE A 83 -13.59 32.37 -0.50
CA ILE A 83 -14.18 31.32 0.33
C ILE A 83 -14.01 31.74 1.78
N SER A 84 -15.12 32.13 2.41
CA SER A 84 -15.14 32.50 3.83
C SER A 84 -14.98 31.27 4.74
N PRO A 85 -14.60 31.45 6.02
CA PRO A 85 -14.48 30.34 6.96
C PRO A 85 -15.78 29.55 7.15
N SER A 86 -16.94 30.21 7.12
CA SER A 86 -18.24 29.54 7.22
C SER A 86 -18.52 28.67 6.00
N VAL A 87 -18.33 29.21 4.80
CA VAL A 87 -18.53 28.46 3.54
C VAL A 87 -17.57 27.28 3.47
N ALA A 88 -16.31 27.45 3.87
CA ALA A 88 -15.34 26.34 3.90
C ALA A 88 -15.78 25.20 4.84
N ARG A 89 -16.38 25.54 6.00
CA ARG A 89 -16.95 24.54 6.91
C ARG A 89 -18.12 23.80 6.27
N ASP A 90 -19.02 24.52 5.63
CA ASP A 90 -20.19 23.91 4.98
C ASP A 90 -19.77 23.00 3.81
N MET A 91 -18.81 23.44 2.99
CA MET A 91 -18.22 22.63 1.93
C MET A 91 -17.64 21.31 2.46
N LEU A 92 -16.90 21.35 3.57
CA LEU A 92 -16.35 20.15 4.21
C LEU A 92 -17.41 19.30 4.92
N LYS A 93 -18.53 19.89 5.34
CA LYS A 93 -19.62 19.15 5.97
C LYS A 93 -20.39 18.32 4.94
N PHE A 94 -20.65 18.88 3.77
CA PHE A 94 -21.44 18.23 2.72
C PHE A 94 -20.62 17.35 1.76
N SER A 95 -19.29 17.49 1.75
CA SER A 95 -18.42 16.57 1.04
C SER A 95 -18.35 15.22 1.76
N LYS A 96 -18.44 14.12 1.00
CA LYS A 96 -18.27 12.75 1.53
C LYS A 96 -16.88 12.54 2.14
N ARG A 97 -15.90 13.33 1.69
CA ARG A 97 -14.47 13.23 2.07
C ARG A 97 -14.00 14.41 2.92
N GLY A 98 -14.92 15.28 3.31
CA GLY A 98 -14.60 16.43 4.14
C GLY A 98 -14.35 16.02 5.59
N SER A 99 -13.39 16.67 6.23
CA SER A 99 -12.95 16.34 7.59
C SER A 99 -14.00 16.64 8.68
N ILE A 100 -15.09 17.32 8.33
CA ILE A 100 -16.18 17.71 9.24
C ILE A 100 -17.41 16.79 9.07
N ASN A 101 -17.45 15.97 8.01
CA ASN A 101 -18.55 15.04 7.78
C ASN A 101 -18.49 13.86 8.78
N THR A 102 -19.49 13.75 9.66
CA THR A 102 -19.54 12.74 10.72
C THR A 102 -19.86 11.34 10.22
N ASP A 103 -20.45 11.21 9.04
CA ASP A 103 -21.07 9.98 8.59
C ASP A 103 -20.12 9.16 7.68
N LEU A 104 -19.10 9.80 7.07
CA LEU A 104 -18.30 9.21 5.98
C LEU A 104 -16.80 9.61 5.95
N SER A 105 -16.28 10.31 6.98
CA SER A 105 -14.91 10.82 6.96
C SER A 105 -13.84 9.74 7.14
N ASN A 106 -13.27 9.27 6.03
CA ASN A 106 -12.11 8.35 5.99
C ASN A 106 -10.79 9.06 5.65
N ARG A 107 -10.75 10.40 5.57
CA ARG A 107 -9.55 11.15 5.15
C ARG A 107 -8.72 11.62 6.36
N ARG A 108 -7.48 11.13 6.48
CA ARG A 108 -6.52 11.67 7.45
C ARG A 108 -6.02 13.05 7.02
N VAL A 109 -6.20 14.03 7.89
CA VAL A 109 -5.78 15.42 7.66
C VAL A 109 -4.30 15.61 8.01
N ASN A 110 -3.55 16.29 7.13
CA ASN A 110 -2.22 16.80 7.47
C ASN A 110 -2.32 18.07 8.33
N ARG A 111 -2.37 17.90 9.65
CA ARG A 111 -2.53 19.00 10.62
C ARG A 111 -1.45 20.07 10.52
N SER A 112 -0.22 19.71 10.17
CA SER A 112 0.90 20.65 10.04
C SER A 112 0.69 21.60 8.86
N ALA A 113 0.30 21.07 7.70
CA ALA A 113 0.00 21.89 6.52
C ALA A 113 -1.22 22.80 6.77
N VAL A 114 -2.28 22.26 7.38
CA VAL A 114 -3.48 23.03 7.75
C VAL A 114 -3.13 24.21 8.66
N LYS A 115 -2.30 23.99 9.68
CA LYS A 115 -1.89 25.05 10.60
C LYS A 115 -1.15 26.17 9.87
N LYS A 116 -0.16 25.81 9.05
CA LYS A 116 0.62 26.78 8.27
C LYS A 116 -0.26 27.61 7.33
N PHE A 117 -1.16 26.95 6.59
CA PHE A 117 -2.06 27.65 5.67
C PHE A 117 -3.04 28.57 6.41
N ALA A 118 -3.54 28.16 7.58
CA ALA A 118 -4.41 29.02 8.39
C ALA A 118 -3.67 30.26 8.90
N GLU A 119 -2.41 30.12 9.31
CA GLU A 119 -1.53 31.25 9.67
C GLU A 119 -1.32 32.18 8.48
N ASP A 120 -0.96 31.65 7.30
CA ASP A 120 -0.75 32.44 6.09
C ASP A 120 -2.04 33.20 5.68
N MET A 121 -3.22 32.58 5.81
CA MET A 121 -4.52 33.23 5.57
C MET A 121 -4.81 34.34 6.59
N ASN A 122 -4.52 34.10 7.88
CA ASN A 122 -4.77 35.07 8.95
C ASN A 122 -3.86 36.29 8.86
N GLU A 123 -2.62 36.09 8.42
CA GLU A 123 -1.61 37.14 8.32
C GLU A 123 -1.64 37.85 6.96
N GLY A 124 -2.59 37.51 6.08
CA GLY A 124 -2.69 38.09 4.74
C GLY A 124 -1.51 37.72 3.82
N ARG A 125 -0.79 36.64 4.15
CA ARG A 125 0.34 36.10 3.37
C ARG A 125 -0.10 35.03 2.36
N TRP A 126 -1.40 34.74 2.28
CA TRP A 126 -1.95 33.80 1.32
C TRP A 126 -1.89 34.35 -0.12
N CYS A 127 -1.24 33.63 -1.01
CA CYS A 127 -1.14 33.99 -2.42
C CYS A 127 -2.22 33.28 -3.25
N LEU A 128 -2.80 33.97 -4.24
CA LEU A 128 -3.61 33.33 -5.27
C LEU A 128 -2.69 32.45 -6.13
N THR A 129 -2.80 31.13 -5.98
CA THR A 129 -2.02 30.15 -6.74
C THR A 129 -2.82 29.59 -7.91
N GLY A 130 -2.12 28.97 -8.86
CA GLY A 130 -2.73 28.17 -9.93
C GLY A 130 -3.28 26.82 -9.46
N GLU A 131 -3.28 26.55 -8.15
CA GLU A 131 -3.90 25.35 -7.58
C GLU A 131 -5.36 25.67 -7.21
N PRO A 132 -6.36 25.11 -7.91
CA PRO A 132 -7.77 25.42 -7.68
C PRO A 132 -8.39 24.56 -6.58
N ILE A 133 -9.61 24.91 -6.16
CA ILE A 133 -10.57 24.00 -5.53
C ILE A 133 -11.32 23.30 -6.65
N ILE A 134 -11.29 21.97 -6.69
CA ILE A 134 -11.86 21.20 -7.79
C ILE A 134 -13.12 20.49 -7.31
N ILE A 135 -14.21 20.69 -8.04
CA ILE A 135 -15.51 20.11 -7.78
C ILE A 135 -15.90 19.19 -8.96
N GLY A 136 -16.34 17.99 -8.63
CA GLY A 136 -16.85 17.01 -9.59
C GLY A 136 -18.15 17.49 -10.22
N HIS A 137 -18.54 16.87 -11.33
CA HIS A 137 -19.84 17.13 -11.96
C HIS A 137 -21.03 16.79 -11.03
N ASP A 138 -20.80 15.94 -10.01
CA ASP A 138 -21.77 15.54 -8.99
C ASP A 138 -21.78 16.46 -7.75
N GLY A 139 -20.97 17.52 -7.76
CA GLY A 139 -20.82 18.44 -6.63
C GLY A 139 -19.84 17.97 -5.55
N GLU A 140 -19.21 16.80 -5.70
CA GLU A 140 -18.22 16.31 -4.72
C GLU A 140 -16.90 17.08 -4.82
N ILE A 141 -16.28 17.37 -3.69
CA ILE A 141 -14.95 18.00 -3.67
C ILE A 141 -13.92 16.95 -4.08
N LEU A 142 -13.22 17.21 -5.18
CA LEU A 142 -12.15 16.36 -5.67
C LEU A 142 -10.79 16.85 -5.15
N ASP A 143 -10.60 18.16 -5.03
CA ASP A 143 -9.34 18.70 -4.53
C ASP A 143 -9.51 20.01 -3.77
N GLY A 144 -8.54 20.31 -2.89
CA GLY A 144 -8.54 21.52 -2.07
C GLY A 144 -8.93 21.33 -0.62
N HIS A 145 -9.15 20.09 -0.17
CA HIS A 145 -9.60 19.79 1.21
C HIS A 145 -8.70 20.40 2.30
N THR A 146 -7.38 20.33 2.14
CA THR A 146 -6.42 20.91 3.10
C THR A 146 -6.56 22.43 3.19
N ARG A 147 -6.82 23.08 2.05
CA ARG A 147 -7.01 24.54 1.95
C ARG A 147 -8.35 24.96 2.55
N LEU A 148 -9.41 24.21 2.26
CA LEU A 148 -10.72 24.41 2.89
C LEU A 148 -10.65 24.20 4.41
N GLU A 149 -9.90 23.21 4.87
CA GLU A 149 -9.79 22.98 6.31
C GLU A 149 -8.97 24.08 7.00
N ALA A 150 -7.91 24.57 6.35
CA ALA A 150 -7.19 25.74 6.83
C ALA A 150 -8.09 26.98 6.90
N ALA A 151 -8.88 27.24 5.85
CA ALA A 151 -9.83 28.33 5.80
C ALA A 151 -10.93 28.21 6.86
N SER A 152 -11.40 26.99 7.14
CA SER A 152 -12.39 26.73 8.19
C SER A 152 -11.90 27.12 9.59
N LYS A 153 -10.57 27.15 9.78
CA LYS A 153 -9.85 27.48 11.02
C LYS A 153 -9.19 28.85 10.98
N SER A 154 -9.31 29.59 9.87
CA SER A 154 -8.84 30.97 9.75
C SER A 154 -9.98 31.95 10.03
N ASN A 155 -9.62 33.22 10.26
CA ASN A 155 -10.58 34.29 10.52
C ASN A 155 -11.14 34.90 9.22
N TYR A 156 -10.37 34.85 8.14
CA TYR A 156 -10.67 35.61 6.91
C TYR A 156 -10.97 34.73 5.69
N GLY A 157 -10.72 33.43 5.76
CA GLY A 157 -10.82 32.55 4.60
C GLY A 157 -9.70 32.82 3.59
N PHE A 158 -9.97 32.64 2.30
CA PHE A 158 -8.97 32.83 1.24
C PHE A 158 -9.61 33.06 -0.14
N ILE A 159 -8.83 33.64 -1.06
CA ILE A 159 -9.19 33.73 -2.48
C ILE A 159 -8.63 32.51 -3.19
N ALA A 160 -9.46 31.87 -4.02
CA ALA A 160 -9.12 30.67 -4.76
C ALA A 160 -9.75 30.66 -6.15
N ILE A 161 -9.11 29.96 -7.08
CA ILE A 161 -9.77 29.52 -8.30
C ILE A 161 -10.64 28.32 -7.94
N ILE A 162 -11.92 28.34 -8.29
CA ILE A 162 -12.79 27.16 -8.23
C ILE A 162 -12.97 26.63 -9.64
N ILE A 163 -12.83 25.31 -9.83
CA ILE A 163 -13.07 24.62 -11.11
C ILE A 163 -14.13 23.56 -10.86
N TRP A 164 -15.16 23.50 -11.71
CA TRP A 164 -16.22 22.49 -11.59
C TRP A 164 -16.62 21.89 -12.94
N GLY A 165 -17.37 20.78 -12.89
CA GLY A 165 -17.79 20.03 -14.09
C GLY A 165 -16.86 18.88 -14.46
N ILE A 166 -15.94 18.48 -13.57
CA ILE A 166 -15.04 17.34 -13.82
C ILE A 166 -15.85 16.03 -13.76
N SER A 167 -15.98 15.36 -14.91
CA SER A 167 -16.78 14.14 -15.08
C SER A 167 -15.97 12.85 -15.17
N ASP A 168 -14.63 12.95 -15.24
CA ASP A 168 -13.76 11.78 -15.21
C ASP A 168 -13.74 11.19 -13.79
N ALA A 169 -14.26 9.97 -13.63
CA ALA A 169 -14.42 9.29 -12.35
C ALA A 169 -13.09 9.10 -11.61
N LEU A 170 -11.98 8.99 -12.34
CA LEU A 170 -10.64 8.80 -11.78
C LEU A 170 -9.84 10.10 -11.64
N ALA A 171 -10.38 11.25 -12.09
CA ALA A 171 -9.72 12.54 -11.95
C ALA A 171 -9.25 12.76 -10.51
N PHE A 172 -10.10 12.44 -9.53
CA PHE A 172 -9.74 12.52 -8.12
C PHE A 172 -8.45 11.77 -7.75
N ALA A 173 -8.29 10.52 -8.21
CA ALA A 173 -7.12 9.70 -7.90
C ALA A 173 -5.83 10.28 -8.50
N HIS A 174 -5.96 11.10 -9.55
CA HIS A 174 -4.86 11.70 -10.29
C HIS A 174 -4.59 13.18 -9.95
N THR A 175 -5.49 13.88 -9.27
CA THR A 175 -5.25 15.27 -8.83
C THR A 175 -4.39 15.33 -7.56
N ASP A 176 -3.48 16.31 -7.50
CA ASP A 176 -2.59 16.64 -6.37
C ASP A 176 -1.32 15.76 -6.29
N THR A 177 -0.62 15.58 -7.42
CA THR A 177 0.64 14.82 -7.55
C THR A 177 1.88 15.50 -6.94
N GLY A 178 1.76 16.71 -6.40
CA GLY A 178 2.86 17.41 -5.69
C GLY A 178 3.20 16.76 -4.35
N ASN A 179 2.21 16.17 -3.68
CA ASN A 179 2.40 15.21 -2.60
C ASN A 179 1.87 13.86 -3.07
N ILE A 180 2.73 12.99 -3.60
CA ILE A 180 2.37 11.64 -4.04
C ILE A 180 1.56 10.97 -2.91
N ARG A 181 0.24 10.84 -3.11
CA ARG A 181 -0.63 10.16 -2.16
C ARG A 181 -0.07 8.75 -1.97
N SER A 182 0.19 8.38 -0.72
CA SER A 182 0.75 7.07 -0.42
C SER A 182 -0.26 5.99 -0.85
N ARG A 183 0.23 4.80 -1.17
CA ARG A 183 -0.64 3.64 -1.46
C ARG A 183 -1.65 3.36 -0.33
N ALA A 184 -1.24 3.55 0.92
CA ALA A 184 -2.12 3.45 2.07
C ALA A 184 -3.21 4.53 2.04
N ASN A 185 -2.85 5.78 1.69
CA ASN A 185 -3.84 6.86 1.56
C ASN A 185 -4.88 6.52 0.48
N VAL A 186 -4.44 5.95 -0.66
CA VAL A 186 -5.34 5.54 -1.73
C VAL A 186 -6.33 4.48 -1.23
N LEU A 187 -5.86 3.48 -0.48
CA LEU A 187 -6.72 2.46 0.16
C LEU A 187 -7.68 3.07 1.20
N GLU A 188 -7.20 3.95 2.08
CA GLU A 188 -8.04 4.67 3.06
C GLU A 188 -9.15 5.47 2.37
N MET A 189 -8.80 6.15 1.27
CA MET A 189 -9.74 6.95 0.48
C MET A 189 -10.75 6.10 -0.31
N ALA A 190 -10.39 4.86 -0.64
CA ALA A 190 -11.33 3.86 -1.15
C ALA A 190 -12.21 3.26 -0.05
N GLY A 191 -11.91 3.55 1.22
CA GLY A 191 -12.72 3.20 2.36
C GLY A 191 -12.49 1.79 2.88
N VAL A 192 -11.35 1.15 2.60
CA VAL A 192 -11.05 -0.21 3.10
C VAL A 192 -11.29 -0.33 4.61
N SER A 193 -11.89 -1.44 5.02
CA SER A 193 -12.31 -1.70 6.41
C SER A 193 -11.17 -2.19 7.31
N VAL A 194 -10.02 -2.54 6.72
CA VAL A 194 -8.82 -3.03 7.42
C VAL A 194 -7.72 -1.96 7.50
N ASP A 195 -6.65 -2.22 8.26
CA ASP A 195 -5.50 -1.30 8.33
C ASP A 195 -4.86 -1.13 6.95
N ALA A 196 -5.13 0.02 6.32
CA ALA A 196 -4.69 0.36 4.97
C ALA A 196 -3.16 0.39 4.82
N LYS A 197 -2.42 0.70 5.89
CA LYS A 197 -0.95 0.70 5.86
C LYS A 197 -0.42 -0.72 5.84
N VAL A 198 -0.98 -1.61 6.65
CA VAL A 198 -0.61 -3.03 6.66
C VAL A 198 -1.00 -3.67 5.33
N LEU A 199 -2.23 -3.46 4.87
CA LEU A 199 -2.73 -3.95 3.58
C LEU A 199 -1.85 -3.46 2.43
N SER A 200 -1.45 -2.18 2.42
CA SER A 200 -0.55 -1.66 1.40
C SER A 200 0.78 -2.41 1.33
N GLN A 201 1.37 -2.72 2.48
CA GLN A 201 2.65 -3.45 2.55
C GLN A 201 2.49 -4.91 2.12
N VAL A 202 1.40 -5.56 2.53
CA VAL A 202 1.11 -6.96 2.17
C VAL A 202 0.84 -7.09 0.66
N ALA A 203 0.05 -6.18 0.08
CA ALA A 203 -0.20 -6.12 -1.36
C ALA A 203 1.11 -5.92 -2.15
N MET A 204 2.01 -5.04 -1.68
CA MET A 204 3.33 -4.87 -2.30
C MET A 204 4.20 -6.13 -2.24
N LEU A 205 4.18 -6.85 -1.11
CA LEU A 205 4.93 -8.10 -0.97
C LEU A 205 4.37 -9.20 -1.88
N SER A 206 3.05 -9.33 -1.93
CA SER A 206 2.34 -10.23 -2.84
C SER A 206 2.69 -9.94 -4.29
N LYS A 207 2.57 -8.67 -4.75
CA LYS A 207 2.91 -8.30 -6.14
C LYS A 207 4.37 -8.57 -6.45
N ALA A 208 5.28 -8.24 -5.54
CA ALA A 208 6.70 -8.50 -5.72
C ALA A 208 7.02 -10.00 -5.80
N PHE A 209 6.33 -10.83 -5.02
CA PHE A 209 6.47 -12.27 -5.06
C PHE A 209 5.98 -12.83 -6.40
N ASP A 210 4.80 -12.42 -6.85
CA ASP A 210 4.20 -12.85 -8.14
C ASP A 210 5.06 -12.46 -9.34
N MET A 211 5.68 -11.27 -9.31
CA MET A 211 6.58 -10.80 -10.36
C MET A 211 7.94 -11.52 -10.36
N THR A 212 8.26 -12.30 -9.31
CA THR A 212 9.55 -12.98 -9.20
C THR A 212 9.52 -14.29 -10.00
N MET A 213 10.08 -14.28 -11.22
CA MET A 213 10.15 -15.47 -12.11
C MET A 213 10.68 -16.74 -11.43
N ASN A 214 11.69 -16.61 -10.56
CA ASN A 214 12.17 -17.71 -9.73
C ASN A 214 11.82 -17.41 -8.26
N PRO A 215 10.78 -18.03 -7.69
CA PRO A 215 10.35 -17.78 -6.31
C PRO A 215 11.45 -17.91 -5.25
N TYR A 216 12.43 -18.81 -5.44
CA TYR A 216 13.58 -18.97 -4.54
C TYR A 216 14.52 -17.74 -4.52
N ALA A 217 14.41 -16.89 -5.53
CA ALA A 217 15.13 -15.64 -5.67
C ALA A 217 14.35 -14.41 -5.17
N PHE A 218 13.17 -14.57 -4.57
CA PHE A 218 12.41 -13.47 -3.99
C PHE A 218 13.22 -12.73 -2.92
N ARG A 219 13.30 -11.40 -3.01
CA ARG A 219 14.09 -10.55 -2.10
C ARG A 219 13.31 -9.33 -1.61
N GLY A 220 12.01 -9.50 -1.41
CA GLY A 220 11.12 -8.45 -0.94
C GLY A 220 10.68 -7.54 -2.08
N THR A 221 10.39 -6.29 -1.77
CA THR A 221 9.81 -5.31 -2.71
C THR A 221 10.85 -4.58 -3.56
N GLN A 222 12.11 -5.03 -3.55
CA GLN A 222 13.21 -4.39 -4.26
C GLN A 222 13.05 -4.53 -5.77
N GLY A 223 12.99 -3.40 -6.48
CA GLY A 223 12.79 -3.38 -7.95
C GLY A 223 11.33 -3.50 -8.39
N THR A 224 10.38 -3.63 -7.46
CA THR A 224 8.95 -3.60 -7.78
C THR A 224 8.48 -2.15 -7.90
N SER A 225 8.16 -1.72 -9.12
CA SER A 225 7.42 -0.48 -9.35
C SER A 225 5.93 -0.75 -9.20
N PHE A 226 5.24 0.07 -8.41
CA PHE A 226 3.80 -0.06 -8.19
C PHE A 226 3.19 1.32 -8.01
N LYS A 227 2.47 1.83 -8.99
CA LYS A 227 1.89 3.19 -8.87
C LYS A 227 0.84 3.20 -7.75
N PRO A 228 0.67 4.31 -7.01
CA PRO A 228 -0.35 4.39 -5.97
C PRO A 228 -1.76 4.03 -6.44
N ALA A 229 -2.15 4.42 -7.66
CA ALA A 229 -3.47 4.08 -8.22
C ALA A 229 -3.66 2.57 -8.49
N GLU A 230 -2.59 1.87 -8.90
CA GLU A 230 -2.64 0.42 -9.20
C GLU A 230 -2.91 -0.45 -7.96
N ILE A 231 -2.84 0.12 -6.74
CA ILE A 231 -3.09 -0.67 -5.53
C ILE A 231 -4.54 -1.06 -5.34
N LEU A 232 -5.48 -0.23 -5.81
CA LEU A 232 -6.89 -0.55 -5.73
C LEU A 232 -7.18 -1.76 -6.60
N ASP A 233 -6.81 -1.70 -7.88
CA ASP A 233 -7.00 -2.79 -8.83
C ASP A 233 -6.37 -4.11 -8.35
N TYR A 234 -5.18 -4.03 -7.72
CA TYR A 234 -4.49 -5.22 -7.22
C TYR A 234 -5.20 -5.86 -6.02
N VAL A 235 -5.78 -5.04 -5.15
CA VAL A 235 -6.52 -5.52 -3.96
C VAL A 235 -7.94 -5.96 -4.34
N GLN A 236 -8.55 -5.35 -5.36
CA GLN A 236 -9.95 -5.51 -5.81
C GLN A 236 -10.32 -6.89 -6.38
N GLY A 237 -9.46 -7.89 -6.26
CA GLY A 237 -9.77 -9.28 -6.59
C GLY A 237 -8.95 -10.27 -5.78
N ARG A 238 -8.51 -9.84 -4.59
CA ARG A 238 -7.60 -10.60 -3.71
C ARG A 238 -8.01 -10.40 -2.26
N ASP A 239 -9.25 -10.77 -1.97
CA ASP A 239 -9.89 -10.59 -0.68
C ASP A 239 -9.09 -11.29 0.44
N GLU A 240 -8.37 -12.37 0.11
CA GLU A 240 -7.52 -13.11 1.03
C GLU A 240 -6.38 -12.27 1.62
N LEU A 241 -5.93 -11.22 0.92
CA LEU A 241 -4.99 -10.24 1.46
C LEU A 241 -5.64 -9.48 2.62
N ALA A 242 -6.86 -8.96 2.41
CA ALA A 242 -7.61 -8.22 3.42
C ALA A 242 -8.01 -9.11 4.60
N LEU A 243 -8.45 -10.35 4.35
CA LEU A 243 -8.76 -11.34 5.38
C LEU A 243 -7.54 -11.63 6.26
N SER A 244 -6.39 -11.87 5.64
CA SER A 244 -5.13 -12.08 6.37
C SER A 244 -4.74 -10.85 7.20
N VAL A 245 -4.88 -9.65 6.66
CA VAL A 245 -4.61 -8.41 7.40
C VAL A 245 -5.55 -8.26 8.60
N ASN A 246 -6.85 -8.46 8.41
CA ASN A 246 -7.84 -8.35 9.48
C ASN A 246 -7.56 -9.34 10.62
N LYS A 247 -7.30 -10.61 10.27
CA LYS A 247 -7.00 -11.67 11.25
C LYS A 247 -5.77 -11.31 12.08
N ILE A 248 -4.68 -10.91 11.43
CA ILE A 248 -3.43 -10.56 12.12
C ILE A 248 -3.58 -9.29 12.94
N SER A 249 -4.31 -8.28 12.46
CA SER A 249 -4.56 -7.07 13.24
C SER A 249 -5.38 -7.35 14.50
N SER A 250 -6.37 -8.26 14.43
CA SER A 250 -7.14 -8.72 15.59
C SER A 250 -6.24 -9.42 16.62
N LEU A 251 -5.47 -10.43 16.18
CA LEU A 251 -4.53 -11.16 17.05
C LEU A 251 -3.44 -10.26 17.65
N ALA A 252 -2.92 -9.31 16.86
CA ALA A 252 -1.91 -8.36 17.33
C ALA A 252 -2.47 -7.36 18.35
N LYS A 253 -3.77 -7.06 18.30
CA LYS A 253 -4.45 -6.23 19.31
C LYS A 253 -4.60 -6.99 20.62
N GLU A 254 -4.98 -8.27 20.55
CA GLU A 254 -5.14 -9.15 21.71
C GLU A 254 -3.79 -9.46 22.39
N HIS A 255 -2.75 -9.75 21.62
CA HIS A 255 -1.44 -10.19 22.10
C HIS A 255 -0.33 -9.16 21.86
N LYS A 256 -0.64 -7.88 22.10
CA LYS A 256 0.24 -6.75 21.77
C LYS A 256 1.64 -6.84 22.39
N GLN A 257 1.79 -7.46 23.57
CA GLN A 257 3.07 -7.58 24.27
C GLN A 257 3.90 -8.79 23.81
N GLN A 258 3.25 -9.77 23.18
CA GLN A 258 3.85 -11.04 22.79
C GLN A 258 4.29 -11.09 21.33
N ILE A 259 3.89 -10.09 20.52
CA ILE A 259 4.20 -10.02 19.09
C ILE A 259 5.70 -9.77 18.85
N GLN A 260 6.33 -10.65 18.06
CA GLN A 260 7.78 -10.62 17.81
C GLN A 260 8.16 -10.23 16.37
N ALA A 261 7.17 -9.99 15.51
CA ALA A 261 7.37 -9.58 14.12
C ALA A 261 6.36 -8.50 13.70
N PRO A 262 6.68 -7.66 12.70
CA PRO A 262 5.75 -6.66 12.18
C PRO A 262 4.45 -7.30 11.65
N GLN A 263 3.30 -6.67 11.87
CA GLN A 263 1.99 -7.18 11.41
C GLN A 263 1.99 -7.50 9.91
N ALA A 264 2.57 -6.64 9.06
CA ALA A 264 2.63 -6.91 7.62
C ALA A 264 3.46 -8.15 7.26
N THR A 265 4.48 -8.49 8.05
CA THR A 265 5.26 -9.72 7.84
C THR A 265 4.41 -10.96 8.17
N LEU A 266 3.69 -10.92 9.28
CA LEU A 266 2.81 -12.00 9.72
C LEU A 266 1.60 -12.17 8.78
N ALA A 267 0.99 -11.07 8.36
CA ALA A 267 -0.15 -11.06 7.43
C ALA A 267 0.26 -11.58 6.05
N PHE A 268 1.43 -11.17 5.54
CA PHE A 268 1.93 -11.72 4.28
C PHE A 268 2.28 -13.21 4.40
N ALA A 269 2.85 -13.65 5.52
CA ALA A 269 3.13 -15.07 5.75
C ALA A 269 1.83 -15.90 5.82
N HIS A 270 0.84 -15.42 6.57
CA HIS A 270 -0.49 -16.03 6.66
C HIS A 270 -1.17 -16.13 5.29
N TYR A 271 -1.17 -15.03 4.52
CA TYR A 271 -1.70 -15.00 3.17
C TYR A 271 -1.01 -16.03 2.27
N LEU A 272 0.34 -16.03 2.23
CA LEU A 272 1.06 -16.89 1.30
C LEU A 272 0.93 -18.38 1.66
N ILE A 273 0.81 -18.72 2.94
CA ILE A 273 0.52 -20.09 3.37
C ILE A 273 -0.87 -20.51 2.86
N ASN A 274 -1.91 -19.69 3.11
CA ASN A 274 -3.27 -19.99 2.64
C ASN A 274 -3.35 -20.06 1.11
N GLU A 275 -2.65 -19.19 0.40
CA GLU A 275 -2.63 -19.20 -1.06
C GLU A 275 -2.00 -20.49 -1.60
N LYS A 276 -0.92 -20.98 -0.97
CA LYS A 276 -0.31 -22.27 -1.35
C LYS A 276 -1.14 -23.48 -0.91
N LEU A 277 -1.89 -23.35 0.17
CA LEU A 277 -2.82 -24.39 0.63
C LEU A 277 -3.91 -24.69 -0.41
N LYS A 278 -4.36 -23.70 -1.21
CA LYS A 278 -5.35 -23.91 -2.28
C LYS A 278 -4.93 -24.96 -3.32
N SER A 279 -3.63 -25.18 -3.50
CA SER A 279 -3.08 -26.15 -4.46
C SER A 279 -2.50 -27.39 -3.77
N TYR A 280 -2.75 -27.58 -2.47
CA TYR A 280 -2.28 -28.72 -1.71
C TYR A 280 -3.27 -29.88 -1.83
N GLU A 281 -2.77 -31.05 -2.24
CA GLU A 281 -3.59 -32.25 -2.49
C GLU A 281 -3.56 -33.28 -1.34
N GLY A 282 -3.01 -32.93 -0.17
CA GLY A 282 -2.95 -33.86 0.97
C GLY A 282 -4.23 -33.89 1.80
N ASP A 283 -4.51 -35.04 2.42
CA ASP A 283 -5.79 -35.34 3.07
C ASP A 283 -6.01 -34.62 4.41
N GLU A 284 -4.96 -34.38 5.21
CA GLU A 284 -5.06 -33.73 6.52
C GLU A 284 -3.91 -32.76 6.81
N LEU A 285 -4.25 -31.61 7.42
CA LEU A 285 -3.28 -30.65 7.91
C LEU A 285 -2.96 -30.92 9.40
N PRO A 286 -1.67 -31.06 9.78
CA PRO A 286 -1.27 -31.19 11.18
C PRO A 286 -1.68 -29.98 12.04
N ILE A 287 -1.76 -28.80 11.41
CA ILE A 287 -2.15 -27.53 12.02
C ILE A 287 -2.70 -26.61 10.92
N THR A 288 -3.71 -25.81 11.23
CA THR A 288 -4.23 -24.82 10.27
C THR A 288 -3.33 -23.57 10.23
N PRO A 289 -3.29 -22.82 9.11
CA PRO A 289 -2.54 -21.58 9.01
C PRO A 289 -2.87 -20.57 10.12
N ASP A 290 -4.17 -20.47 10.46
CA ASP A 290 -4.69 -19.64 11.55
C ASP A 290 -4.08 -19.99 12.89
N ILE A 291 -4.14 -21.28 13.28
CA ILE A 291 -3.64 -21.74 14.58
C ILE A 291 -2.12 -21.57 14.63
N TYR A 292 -1.42 -21.91 13.55
CA TYR A 292 0.02 -21.77 13.48
C TYR A 292 0.48 -20.33 13.71
N ILE A 293 -0.11 -19.36 13.00
CA ILE A 293 0.24 -17.96 13.16
C ILE A 293 -0.24 -17.41 14.52
N ALA A 294 -1.39 -17.85 15.02
CA ALA A 294 -1.86 -17.49 16.36
C ALA A 294 -0.90 -17.97 17.46
N ASN A 295 -0.38 -19.20 17.38
CA ASN A 295 0.63 -19.72 18.30
C ASN A 295 1.95 -18.92 18.22
N ILE A 296 2.37 -18.54 17.00
CA ILE A 296 3.54 -17.68 16.81
C ILE A 296 3.34 -16.29 17.42
N ILE A 297 2.13 -15.72 17.39
CA ILE A 297 1.86 -14.38 17.92
C ILE A 297 1.67 -14.41 19.44
N SER A 298 0.76 -15.25 19.92
CA SER A 298 0.34 -15.32 21.32
C SER A 298 1.40 -15.97 22.22
N GLY A 299 2.16 -16.89 21.65
CA GLY A 299 3.04 -17.78 22.36
C GLY A 299 2.34 -18.91 23.12
N LEU A 300 1.02 -19.03 22.98
CA LEU A 300 0.23 -20.12 23.56
C LEU A 300 0.55 -21.45 22.83
N GLY A 301 0.50 -22.57 23.56
CA GLY A 301 0.77 -23.90 23.01
C GLY A 301 2.26 -24.30 22.93
N GLN A 302 3.19 -23.47 23.41
CA GLN A 302 4.60 -23.84 23.52
C GLN A 302 4.81 -24.81 24.69
N THR A 303 4.75 -26.10 24.38
CA THR A 303 4.90 -27.17 25.38
C THR A 303 6.37 -27.47 25.71
N SER A 304 7.31 -27.04 24.87
CA SER A 304 8.75 -27.23 25.07
C SER A 304 9.59 -26.32 24.17
N THR A 305 10.88 -26.17 24.48
CA THR A 305 11.88 -25.53 23.61
C THR A 305 12.08 -26.26 22.29
N GLU A 306 11.61 -27.51 22.19
CA GLU A 306 11.66 -28.31 20.99
C GLU A 306 10.48 -28.08 20.03
N SER A 307 9.41 -27.44 20.50
CA SER A 307 8.25 -27.09 19.66
C SER A 307 8.65 -26.16 18.51
N ILE A 308 7.97 -26.33 17.38
CA ILE A 308 8.29 -25.59 16.15
C ILE A 308 8.01 -24.09 16.36
N GLU A 309 6.90 -23.74 17.01
CA GLU A 309 6.53 -22.35 17.26
C GLU A 309 7.49 -21.67 18.23
N TYR A 310 7.96 -22.37 19.27
CA TYR A 310 9.02 -21.86 20.14
C TYR A 310 10.27 -21.53 19.34
N LYS A 311 10.75 -22.46 18.50
CA LYS A 311 11.95 -22.26 17.67
C LYS A 311 11.78 -21.08 16.70
N VAL A 312 10.59 -20.92 16.10
CA VAL A 312 10.30 -19.77 15.23
C VAL A 312 10.33 -18.47 16.03
N ARG A 313 9.65 -18.42 17.17
CA ARG A 313 9.59 -17.26 18.04
C ARG A 313 10.94 -16.83 18.59
N ASP A 314 11.74 -17.78 19.07
CA ASP A 314 13.11 -17.55 19.53
C ASP A 314 13.97 -16.91 18.43
N TYR A 315 13.87 -17.42 17.20
CA TYR A 315 14.57 -16.81 16.07
C TYR A 315 14.04 -15.41 15.73
N LEU A 316 12.72 -15.19 15.74
CA LEU A 316 12.12 -13.87 15.50
C LEU A 316 12.58 -12.85 16.55
N GLU A 317 12.64 -13.25 17.82
CA GLU A 317 13.15 -12.44 18.93
C GLU A 317 14.62 -12.06 18.72
N SER A 318 15.46 -13.03 18.29
CA SER A 318 16.89 -12.79 18.04
C SER A 318 17.16 -11.70 17.00
N ILE A 319 16.23 -11.51 16.05
CA ILE A 319 16.32 -10.48 14.99
C ILE A 319 15.31 -9.34 15.17
N ARG A 320 14.67 -9.21 16.34
CA ARG A 320 13.58 -8.24 16.58
C ARG A 320 14.01 -6.80 16.35
N LYS A 321 15.23 -6.45 16.76
CA LYS A 321 15.81 -5.10 16.64
C LYS A 321 16.32 -4.77 15.22
N GLU A 322 16.39 -5.74 14.32
CA GLU A 322 16.89 -5.51 12.96
C GLU A 322 15.82 -4.89 12.05
N SER A 323 16.11 -3.75 11.42
CA SER A 323 15.18 -3.05 10.52
C SER A 323 15.52 -3.22 9.02
N THR A 324 16.50 -4.05 8.68
CA THR A 324 16.98 -4.20 7.30
C THR A 324 15.98 -4.96 6.41
N SER A 325 16.05 -4.78 5.09
CA SER A 325 15.28 -5.57 4.12
C SER A 325 15.59 -7.08 4.22
N TYR A 326 16.80 -7.44 4.64
CA TYR A 326 17.17 -8.83 4.92
C TYR A 326 16.50 -9.39 6.17
N ALA A 327 16.24 -8.57 7.19
CA ALA A 327 15.53 -9.00 8.38
C ALA A 327 14.09 -9.43 8.04
N LEU A 328 13.39 -8.67 7.17
CA LEU A 328 12.08 -9.06 6.64
C LEU A 328 12.12 -10.47 6.00
N LEU A 329 13.08 -10.69 5.11
CA LEU A 329 13.24 -11.98 4.42
C LEU A 329 13.58 -13.13 5.37
N CYS A 330 14.36 -12.85 6.43
CA CYS A 330 14.69 -13.82 7.45
C CYS A 330 13.46 -14.20 8.29
N ARG A 331 12.64 -13.22 8.67
CA ARG A 331 11.38 -13.47 9.39
C ARG A 331 10.43 -14.33 8.55
N LEU A 332 10.20 -13.96 7.30
CA LEU A 332 9.35 -14.72 6.38
C LEU A 332 9.87 -16.15 6.19
N SER A 333 11.15 -16.30 5.86
CA SER A 333 11.73 -17.64 5.64
C SER A 333 11.69 -18.49 6.91
N CYS A 334 11.89 -17.91 8.08
CA CYS A 334 11.79 -18.63 9.36
C CYS A 334 10.38 -19.15 9.60
N ILE A 335 9.36 -18.30 9.41
CA ILE A 335 7.95 -18.69 9.53
C ILE A 335 7.62 -19.80 8.52
N PHE A 336 8.04 -19.67 7.25
CA PHE A 336 7.78 -20.72 6.25
C PHE A 336 8.54 -22.02 6.52
N LYS A 337 9.74 -21.96 7.09
CA LYS A 337 10.46 -23.16 7.51
C LYS A 337 9.71 -23.88 8.63
N GLY A 338 9.19 -23.14 9.62
CA GLY A 338 8.39 -23.75 10.68
C GLY A 338 7.13 -24.42 10.11
N TRP A 339 6.42 -23.74 9.20
CA TRP A 339 5.29 -24.34 8.48
C TRP A 339 5.67 -25.62 7.74
N ASN A 340 6.74 -25.59 6.94
CA ASN A 340 7.20 -26.76 6.20
C ASN A 340 7.61 -27.91 7.12
N MET A 341 8.17 -27.63 8.31
CA MET A 341 8.49 -28.66 9.30
C MET A 341 7.23 -29.36 9.84
N TYR A 342 6.09 -28.66 10.00
CA TYR A 342 4.80 -29.31 10.31
C TYR A 342 4.36 -30.23 9.19
N MET A 343 4.50 -29.79 7.95
CA MET A 343 4.12 -30.55 6.77
C MET A 343 5.08 -31.72 6.44
N GLY A 344 6.10 -31.98 7.27
CA GLY A 344 7.13 -32.98 7.00
C GLY A 344 8.06 -32.64 5.83
N ILE A 345 8.00 -31.41 5.32
CA ILE A 345 8.78 -30.95 4.18
C ILE A 345 10.18 -30.56 4.65
N PRO A 346 11.26 -31.07 4.02
CA PRO A 346 12.63 -30.73 4.37
C PRO A 346 12.89 -29.21 4.34
N VAL A 347 13.71 -28.72 5.26
CA VAL A 347 14.13 -27.30 5.30
C VAL A 347 15.64 -27.15 5.27
N VAL A 348 16.12 -26.04 4.70
CA VAL A 348 17.56 -25.75 4.62
C VAL A 348 18.19 -25.77 6.01
N GLY A 349 19.15 -26.66 6.21
CA GLY A 349 19.89 -26.80 7.46
C GLY A 349 19.13 -27.48 8.60
N LYS A 350 17.97 -28.10 8.33
CA LYS A 350 17.16 -28.84 9.33
C LYS A 350 16.76 -28.02 10.56
N LYS A 351 16.67 -26.70 10.42
CA LYS A 351 16.30 -25.77 11.48
C LYS A 351 15.61 -24.54 10.90
N VAL A 352 14.78 -23.87 11.71
CA VAL A 352 14.01 -22.68 11.28
C VAL A 352 14.86 -21.43 11.07
N SER A 353 16.08 -21.39 11.62
CA SER A 353 16.98 -20.25 11.42
C SER A 353 17.48 -20.16 9.98
N VAL A 354 17.67 -18.92 9.50
CA VAL A 354 18.10 -18.63 8.15
C VAL A 354 19.63 -18.52 8.11
N ARG A 355 20.28 -19.24 7.18
CA ARG A 355 21.73 -19.14 7.02
C ARG A 355 22.12 -17.76 6.49
N ARG A 356 22.93 -17.05 7.27
CA ARG A 356 23.52 -15.76 6.90
C ARG A 356 25.01 -15.89 6.61
N VAL A 357 25.54 -14.94 5.85
CA VAL A 357 26.99 -14.77 5.66
C VAL A 357 27.59 -14.36 7.01
N ALA A 358 28.63 -15.08 7.45
CA ALA A 358 29.32 -14.81 8.69
C ALA A 358 29.88 -13.38 8.72
N ASN A 359 29.98 -12.78 9.90
CA ASN A 359 30.50 -11.42 10.03
C ASN A 359 31.99 -11.31 9.66
N PHE A 360 32.74 -12.39 9.84
CA PHE A 360 34.16 -12.47 9.53
C PHE A 360 34.46 -13.75 8.73
N ILE A 361 35.44 -13.65 7.84
CA ILE A 361 36.04 -14.76 7.10
C ILE A 361 37.55 -14.77 7.36
N LYS A 362 38.20 -15.93 7.20
CA LYS A 362 39.66 -15.99 7.21
C LYS A 362 40.20 -15.65 5.82
N ASN A 363 41.18 -14.76 5.71
CA ASN A 363 41.90 -14.51 4.46
C ASN A 363 42.90 -15.66 4.17
N GLU A 364 43.61 -15.58 3.04
CA GLU A 364 44.61 -16.59 2.61
C GLU A 364 45.77 -16.73 3.62
N GLU A 365 46.00 -15.70 4.44
CA GLU A 365 47.00 -15.65 5.51
C GLU A 365 46.44 -16.10 6.87
N GLY A 366 45.17 -16.49 6.94
CA GLY A 366 44.51 -17.01 8.15
C GLY A 366 43.94 -15.95 9.11
N GLU A 367 44.09 -14.66 8.79
CA GLU A 367 43.60 -13.53 9.58
C GLU A 367 42.09 -13.36 9.46
N ARG A 368 41.43 -12.94 10.56
CA ARG A 368 39.99 -12.67 10.58
C ARG A 368 39.71 -11.29 9.99
N VAL A 369 39.16 -11.26 8.78
CA VAL A 369 38.73 -10.03 8.10
C VAL A 369 37.20 -9.95 8.01
N PRO A 370 36.58 -8.75 8.08
CA PRO A 370 35.15 -8.58 7.91
C PRO A 370 34.67 -9.13 6.57
N ALA A 371 33.57 -9.89 6.56
CA ALA A 371 33.01 -10.42 5.32
C ALA A 371 32.26 -9.32 4.56
N LYS A 372 32.54 -9.19 3.25
CA LYS A 372 31.96 -8.15 2.36
C LYS A 372 30.43 -8.14 2.26
N ALA A 373 29.81 -9.24 2.66
CA ALA A 373 28.36 -9.44 2.65
C ALA A 373 27.86 -9.90 4.02
N ALA A 374 28.60 -9.60 5.11
CA ALA A 374 28.25 -9.97 6.48
C ALA A 374 26.77 -9.70 6.78
N GLY A 375 26.06 -10.72 7.29
CA GLY A 375 24.64 -10.63 7.59
C GLY A 375 23.69 -10.86 6.40
N ASN A 376 24.17 -10.88 5.14
CA ASN A 376 23.34 -11.19 3.99
C ASN A 376 22.85 -12.64 4.01
N ILE A 377 21.67 -12.89 3.42
CA ILE A 377 21.10 -14.23 3.33
C ILE A 377 21.91 -15.11 2.38
N LYS A 378 22.35 -16.28 2.86
CA LYS A 378 23.21 -17.24 2.17
C LYS A 378 22.45 -18.50 1.70
N GLU A 379 21.12 -18.45 1.66
CA GLU A 379 20.27 -19.55 1.20
C GLU A 379 19.16 -19.05 0.26
N ALA A 380 18.49 -20.00 -0.40
CA ALA A 380 17.28 -19.74 -1.17
C ALA A 380 16.16 -19.22 -0.25
N PHE A 381 15.26 -18.39 -0.80
CA PHE A 381 14.05 -18.01 -0.07
C PHE A 381 13.21 -19.25 0.20
N THR A 382 12.68 -19.39 1.40
CA THR A 382 11.80 -20.53 1.74
C THR A 382 10.39 -20.22 1.27
N ILE A 383 9.71 -21.20 0.69
CA ILE A 383 8.33 -21.08 0.20
C ILE A 383 7.50 -22.14 0.94
N PRO A 384 6.32 -21.79 1.48
CA PRO A 384 5.48 -22.78 2.16
C PRO A 384 5.01 -23.85 1.17
N PHE A 385 4.88 -25.10 1.65
CA PHE A 385 4.49 -26.28 0.86
C PHE A 385 5.47 -26.73 -0.24
N ILE A 386 6.67 -26.13 -0.33
CA ILE A 386 7.65 -26.48 -1.36
C ILE A 386 9.00 -26.85 -0.75
N GLU A 387 9.63 -27.90 -1.28
CA GLU A 387 10.99 -28.30 -0.90
C GLU A 387 12.04 -27.21 -1.18
N PRO A 388 13.19 -27.26 -0.48
CA PRO A 388 14.24 -26.27 -0.63
C PRO A 388 14.84 -26.23 -2.03
N GLY A 389 14.81 -25.05 -2.67
CA GLY A 389 15.42 -24.83 -3.97
C GLY A 389 16.94 -24.58 -3.90
N LYS A 390 17.58 -24.61 -5.07
CA LYS A 390 18.99 -24.25 -5.21
C LYS A 390 19.20 -22.75 -4.90
N THR A 391 20.21 -22.43 -4.09
CA THR A 391 20.59 -21.03 -3.83
C THR A 391 20.90 -20.30 -5.16
N PRO A 392 20.19 -19.20 -5.50
CA PRO A 392 20.36 -18.52 -6.77
C PRO A 392 21.79 -18.01 -7.04
N HIS A 393 22.27 -18.08 -8.28
CA HIS A 393 23.64 -17.71 -8.66
C HIS A 393 24.02 -16.27 -8.30
N LYS A 394 23.09 -15.30 -8.40
CA LYS A 394 23.34 -13.90 -8.00
C LYS A 394 23.66 -13.77 -6.50
N VAL A 395 23.07 -14.60 -5.66
CA VAL A 395 23.32 -14.66 -4.20
C VAL A 395 24.71 -15.26 -3.93
N LYS A 396 25.07 -16.30 -4.68
CA LYS A 396 26.43 -16.89 -4.63
C LYS A 396 27.50 -15.89 -5.08
N LYS A 397 27.28 -15.14 -6.17
CA LYS A 397 28.23 -14.13 -6.70
C LYS A 397 28.37 -12.91 -5.78
N ARG A 398 27.28 -12.38 -5.20
CA ARG A 398 27.36 -11.26 -4.23
C ARG A 398 28.17 -11.61 -2.97
N ALA A 399 28.16 -12.88 -2.56
CA ALA A 399 29.02 -13.34 -1.48
C ALA A 399 30.51 -13.52 -1.90
N ALA A 400 30.81 -13.50 -3.20
CA ALA A 400 32.12 -13.87 -3.77
C ALA A 400 32.86 -12.74 -4.53
N MET A 401 32.26 -11.57 -4.77
CA MET A 401 32.92 -10.50 -5.53
C MET A 401 34.06 -9.83 -4.75
N LYS A 402 35.30 -9.94 -5.27
CA LYS A 402 36.44 -9.09 -4.91
C LYS A 402 36.14 -7.64 -5.35
N GLN A 403 36.59 -6.66 -4.57
CA GLN A 403 36.59 -5.27 -5.02
C GLN A 403 37.72 -5.19 -6.03
N VAL A 404 37.44 -4.78 -7.26
CA VAL A 404 38.46 -4.21 -8.12
C VAL A 404 38.36 -2.71 -7.88
N ASN A 405 39.42 -2.21 -7.23
CA ASN A 405 39.78 -0.83 -6.87
C ASN A 405 38.80 -0.03 -6.02
#